data_AF-A0A6G9RQ97-F1
#
_entry.id   AF-A0A6G9RQ97-F1
#
_cell.length_a   1.000
_cell.length_b   1.000
_cell.length_c   1.000
_cell.angle_alpha   90.00
_cell.angle_beta   90.00
_cell.angle_gamma   90.00
#
_symmetry.space_group_name_H-M   'P 1'
#
loop_
_entity.id
_entity.type
_entity.pdbx_description
1 polymer ?
#
loop_
_entity_poly.entity_id
_entity_poly.type
_entity_poly.pdbx_seq_one_letter_code
_entity_poly.pdbx_strand_id
1 'polypeptide(L)'
;MRNLFVPAALISLALGLSGCDDAKNKETAAVPAASSDSAPKEGGSLIIGITSGDPLAVNPIYASDRTTLTIMQALYAPLYSYNDGKVEWGLAKSLEPSADNLSYTLKLKPNLKWQDGQPITADDVVFTFNKLLDEKQHSFFRSMFMFGGKPVQVSKVDDLTVKFTLPQVSAAFVGTLVQIYPIPQHVFANESDLEKSAKNDAPVGSGPFKFKEYRAGQYYALTRFDDYWNGKAKLDSVTYRFAKDSNSANLALQNGEINLKMVDPQDVTRLQKTDKFNFVVYPEGRLAYMTFNQNVPAMQSKDLRQAIAYAINKNDLVTTAFTSLDYAKPATSFLTPDTLYHSDDVDQYAYDLDKAKALLKASGAPNDLKLRLAYINTNKTQESMGLYIQQQLKALGINVELMPLDANAMSQRSLDMNNTAYELSLGGYIMGAEPDGYKSLFMSNEAYNYAHYKNPQFDALWDKGAIETDSAKRGEIYKQIQQVVATDMTYYPIAYTNAVVAVDKRFGGTQKAEPKPVYMFQDLSKLYQK
;
A
#
# COMPACT_ATOMS: atom_id res chain seq x y z
N MET A 1 -12.50 1.26 76.72
CA MET A 1 -12.41 2.67 77.21
C MET A 1 -12.72 3.55 76.01
N ARG A 2 -13.76 4.39 76.08
CA ARG A 2 -13.69 5.88 76.17
C ARG A 2 -12.86 6.52 75.03
N ASN A 3 -13.32 7.53 74.29
CA ASN A 3 -14.62 8.24 74.32
C ASN A 3 -14.84 9.01 73.00
N LEU A 4 -16.12 9.37 72.75
CA LEU A 4 -16.69 10.56 72.09
C LEU A 4 -15.71 11.63 71.56
N PHE A 5 -15.99 12.31 70.43
CA PHE A 5 -17.03 13.35 70.39
C PHE A 5 -17.63 13.65 68.99
N VAL A 6 -18.93 13.96 69.00
CA VAL A 6 -19.75 14.58 67.93
C VAL A 6 -20.45 15.79 68.58
N PRO A 7 -20.60 16.94 67.89
CA PRO A 7 -21.93 17.42 67.44
C PRO A 7 -21.94 17.70 65.91
N ALA A 8 -23.00 17.49 65.11
CA ALA A 8 -24.42 17.92 65.23
C ALA A 8 -24.59 19.46 65.03
N ALA A 9 -25.64 20.03 64.41
CA ALA A 9 -26.77 19.58 63.56
C ALA A 9 -27.15 20.80 62.64
N LEU A 10 -28.18 20.89 61.78
CA LEU A 10 -29.41 20.13 61.43
C LEU A 10 -29.45 19.93 59.88
N ILE A 11 -30.42 19.34 59.14
CA ILE A 11 -31.87 19.01 59.23
C ILE A 11 -32.88 20.17 59.05
N SER A 12 -33.42 20.31 57.84
CA SER A 12 -34.84 20.68 57.64
C SER A 12 -35.36 20.13 56.32
N LEU A 13 -36.17 19.07 56.42
CA LEU A 13 -36.92 18.47 55.32
C LEU A 13 -38.24 19.23 55.14
N ALA A 14 -38.64 19.58 53.92
CA ALA A 14 -39.99 20.08 53.62
C ALA A 14 -40.49 19.49 52.30
N LEU A 15 -41.45 18.57 52.41
CA LEU A 15 -42.20 18.02 51.27
C LEU A 15 -43.32 19.01 50.89
N GLY A 16 -43.41 19.36 49.62
CA GLY A 16 -44.57 20.01 49.00
C GLY A 16 -45.09 19.11 47.87
N LEU A 17 -46.32 18.62 48.02
CA LEU A 17 -46.98 17.70 47.07
C LEU A 17 -47.76 18.45 45.97
N SER A 18 -48.09 17.67 44.94
CA SER A 18 -49.20 17.84 43.97
C SER A 18 -48.98 18.73 42.73
N GLY A 19 -49.42 18.20 41.58
CA GLY A 19 -49.38 18.85 40.27
C GLY A 19 -48.99 17.90 39.14
N CYS A 20 -49.87 16.94 38.78
CA CYS A 20 -49.73 16.24 37.50
C CYS A 20 -50.25 17.15 36.38
N ASP A 21 -49.47 17.33 35.32
CA ASP A 21 -50.04 17.39 33.97
C ASP A 21 -49.01 16.91 32.92
N ASP A 22 -49.49 16.25 31.88
CA ASP A 22 -48.69 15.64 30.82
C ASP A 22 -48.43 16.64 29.68
N ALA A 23 -47.17 16.91 29.31
CA ALA A 23 -46.72 17.02 27.90
C ALA A 23 -45.25 17.48 27.71
N LYS A 24 -44.50 16.63 26.98
CA LYS A 24 -43.46 16.97 25.99
C LYS A 24 -42.08 17.52 26.45
N ASN A 25 -41.09 17.18 25.63
CA ASN A 25 -39.70 17.66 25.58
C ASN A 25 -38.80 17.40 26.80
N LYS A 26 -38.20 16.21 26.84
CA LYS A 26 -36.87 16.02 27.42
C LYS A 26 -35.82 16.65 26.50
N GLU A 27 -35.35 17.85 26.81
CA GLU A 27 -34.02 18.27 26.37
C GLU A 27 -32.97 17.42 27.09
N THR A 28 -32.30 16.55 26.35
CA THR A 28 -31.05 15.93 26.83
C THR A 28 -29.96 17.00 26.82
N ALA A 29 -29.59 17.49 28.00
CA ALA A 29 -28.47 18.41 28.16
C ALA A 29 -27.20 17.81 27.53
N ALA A 30 -26.69 18.46 26.48
CA ALA A 30 -25.45 18.07 25.85
C ALA A 30 -24.28 18.34 26.80
N VAL A 31 -23.55 17.28 27.19
CA VAL A 31 -22.27 17.42 27.86
C VAL A 31 -21.29 18.06 26.86
N PRO A 32 -20.66 19.21 27.16
CA PRO A 32 -19.65 19.77 26.27
C PRO A 32 -18.43 18.85 26.30
N ALA A 33 -18.18 18.14 25.20
CA ALA A 33 -16.93 17.43 25.02
C ALA A 33 -15.80 18.48 24.88
N ALA A 34 -15.05 18.69 25.96
CA ALA A 34 -13.89 19.59 25.97
C ALA A 34 -12.73 18.97 25.18
N SER A 35 -12.82 19.02 23.84
CA SER A 35 -11.70 18.75 22.96
C SER A 35 -10.70 19.90 23.06
N SER A 36 -9.71 19.78 23.95
CA SER A 36 -8.55 20.67 23.99
C SER A 36 -7.58 20.33 22.85
N ASP A 37 -8.05 20.38 21.61
CA ASP A 37 -7.18 20.46 20.44
C ASP A 37 -6.65 21.89 20.40
N SER A 38 -5.38 22.06 20.81
CA SER A 38 -4.71 23.33 20.65
C SER A 38 -4.65 23.71 19.18
N ALA A 39 -4.87 24.99 18.89
CA ALA A 39 -4.97 25.48 17.53
C ALA A 39 -3.70 25.14 16.72
N PRO A 40 -3.82 24.76 15.43
CA PRO A 40 -2.67 24.43 14.60
C PRO A 40 -1.65 25.57 14.56
N LYS A 41 -0.41 25.29 14.95
CA LYS A 41 0.69 26.26 14.86
C LYS A 41 1.34 26.19 13.48
N GLU A 42 1.82 27.33 13.01
CA GLU A 42 2.80 27.35 11.92
C GLU A 42 4.20 27.05 12.47
N GLY A 43 4.99 26.41 11.63
CA GLY A 43 6.36 26.00 11.88
C GLY A 43 6.52 24.63 12.51
N GLY A 44 7.75 24.34 12.92
CA GLY A 44 8.13 23.08 13.54
C GLY A 44 8.66 22.02 12.56
N SER A 45 9.16 20.93 13.13
CA SER A 45 9.87 19.87 12.40
C SER A 45 9.29 18.50 12.71
N LEU A 46 8.93 17.75 11.67
CA LEU A 46 8.46 16.37 11.79
C LEU A 46 9.57 15.38 11.42
N ILE A 47 9.93 14.47 12.33
CA ILE A 47 10.86 13.39 12.03
C ILE A 47 10.09 12.07 11.79
N ILE A 48 10.21 11.53 10.59
CA ILE A 48 9.58 10.29 10.14
C ILE A 48 10.61 9.15 10.16
N GLY A 49 10.31 8.05 10.85
CA GLY A 49 11.19 6.89 10.95
C GLY A 49 10.98 5.89 9.82
N ILE A 50 12.05 5.54 9.11
CA ILE A 50 12.05 4.59 7.99
C ILE A 50 12.92 3.38 8.32
N THR A 51 12.31 2.18 8.31
CA THR A 51 12.98 0.90 8.62
C THR A 51 13.49 0.16 7.38
N SER A 52 12.99 0.48 6.18
CA SER A 52 13.44 -0.14 4.91
C SER A 52 14.86 0.25 4.49
N GLY A 53 15.45 1.28 5.12
CA GLY A 53 16.77 1.81 4.76
C GLY A 53 16.68 3.03 3.85
N ASP A 54 17.83 3.39 3.29
CA ASP A 54 18.04 4.51 2.37
C ASP A 54 17.23 4.41 1.07
N PRO A 55 16.91 5.53 0.41
CA PRO A 55 16.29 5.53 -0.92
C PRO A 55 17.26 5.09 -2.01
N LEU A 56 16.69 4.70 -3.15
CA LEU A 56 17.34 4.62 -4.45
C LEU A 56 17.33 6.02 -5.12
N ALA A 57 17.40 6.08 -6.45
CA ALA A 57 17.24 7.33 -7.19
C ALA A 57 15.84 7.93 -6.93
N VAL A 58 15.78 9.12 -6.30
CA VAL A 58 14.53 9.81 -5.96
C VAL A 58 13.95 10.52 -7.19
N ASN A 59 13.51 9.72 -8.16
CA ASN A 59 13.01 10.16 -9.46
C ASN A 59 11.73 9.38 -9.82
N PRO A 60 10.61 10.06 -10.13
CA PRO A 60 9.33 9.43 -10.45
C PRO A 60 9.32 8.34 -11.52
N ILE A 61 10.26 8.32 -12.48
CA ILE A 61 10.26 7.30 -13.54
C ILE A 61 10.99 6.00 -13.14
N TYR A 62 11.55 5.96 -11.92
CA TYR A 62 12.33 4.82 -11.38
C TYR A 62 11.93 4.39 -9.96
N ALA A 63 11.24 5.25 -9.20
CA ALA A 63 10.84 4.96 -7.83
C ALA A 63 9.90 3.73 -7.76
N SER A 64 10.31 2.70 -7.03
CA SER A 64 9.57 1.42 -6.90
C SER A 64 9.61 0.84 -5.48
N ASP A 65 10.67 1.11 -4.71
CA ASP A 65 10.75 0.71 -3.31
C ASP A 65 9.99 1.67 -2.37
N ARG A 66 9.64 1.18 -1.19
CA ARG A 66 8.86 1.94 -0.20
C ARG A 66 9.57 3.19 0.31
N THR A 67 10.89 3.18 0.50
CA THR A 67 11.59 4.38 0.99
C THR A 67 11.52 5.48 -0.06
N THR A 68 11.91 5.17 -1.28
CA THR A 68 11.94 6.14 -2.38
C THR A 68 10.54 6.70 -2.66
N LEU A 69 9.51 5.85 -2.73
CA LEU A 69 8.12 6.28 -2.89
C LEU A 69 7.62 7.17 -1.73
N THR A 70 8.01 6.86 -0.49
CA THR A 70 7.64 7.68 0.69
C THR A 70 8.27 9.08 0.64
N ILE A 71 9.54 9.17 0.21
CA ILE A 71 10.23 10.46 0.08
C ILE A 71 9.71 11.22 -1.14
N MET A 72 9.48 10.53 -2.26
CA MET A 72 8.93 11.09 -3.50
C MET A 72 7.56 11.74 -3.27
N GLN A 73 6.68 11.15 -2.48
CA GLN A 73 5.35 11.70 -2.17
C GLN A 73 5.39 13.11 -1.54
N ALA A 74 6.48 13.46 -0.83
CA ALA A 74 6.66 14.79 -0.27
C ALA A 74 7.29 15.79 -1.28
N LEU A 75 8.05 15.28 -2.25
CA LEU A 75 8.81 16.05 -3.24
C LEU A 75 8.02 16.32 -4.52
N TYR A 76 7.19 15.39 -4.98
CA TYR A 76 6.48 15.44 -6.26
C TYR A 76 4.97 15.33 -6.03
N ALA A 77 4.19 16.10 -6.79
CA ALA A 77 2.72 16.01 -6.80
C ALA A 77 2.23 15.20 -8.02
N PRO A 78 1.20 14.35 -7.88
CA PRO A 78 0.63 13.60 -8.99
C PRO A 78 -0.17 14.49 -9.92
N LEU A 79 -0.45 14.02 -11.14
CA LEU A 79 -1.46 14.62 -12.01
C LEU A 79 -2.85 14.56 -11.33
N TYR A 80 -3.21 13.39 -10.79
CA TYR A 80 -4.40 13.15 -9.98
C TYR A 80 -4.24 11.84 -9.19
N SER A 81 -4.99 11.68 -8.10
CA SER A 81 -5.20 10.42 -7.39
C SER A 81 -6.53 9.76 -7.81
N TYR A 82 -6.65 8.46 -7.56
CA TYR A 82 -7.90 7.72 -7.75
C TYR A 82 -8.24 6.96 -6.47
N ASN A 83 -9.34 7.35 -5.82
CA ASN A 83 -9.77 6.88 -4.50
C ASN A 83 -11.24 6.46 -4.59
N ASP A 84 -11.57 5.23 -4.21
CA ASP A 84 -12.95 4.71 -4.12
C ASP A 84 -13.81 4.99 -5.37
N GLY A 85 -13.23 4.79 -6.55
CA GLY A 85 -13.89 5.03 -7.84
C GLY A 85 -13.91 6.49 -8.31
N LYS A 86 -13.34 7.43 -7.55
CA LYS A 86 -13.37 8.88 -7.81
C LYS A 86 -11.97 9.43 -8.11
N VAL A 87 -11.91 10.37 -9.04
CA VAL A 87 -10.69 11.13 -9.36
C VAL A 87 -10.57 12.33 -8.42
N GLU A 88 -9.38 12.50 -7.85
CA GLU A 88 -8.98 13.65 -7.03
C GLU A 88 -7.89 14.45 -7.75
N TRP A 89 -8.18 15.71 -8.08
CA TRP A 89 -7.36 16.50 -9.01
C TRP A 89 -6.10 17.08 -8.36
N GLY A 90 -4.94 16.56 -8.74
CA GLY A 90 -3.59 17.00 -8.35
C GLY A 90 -3.10 18.19 -9.18
N LEU A 91 -2.04 18.02 -9.97
CA LEU A 91 -1.59 19.04 -10.93
C LEU A 91 -2.58 19.23 -12.10
N ALA A 92 -3.36 18.21 -12.44
CA ALA A 92 -4.40 18.29 -13.46
C ALA A 92 -5.72 18.84 -12.90
N LYS A 93 -6.65 19.20 -13.78
CA LYS A 93 -8.04 19.62 -13.47
C LYS A 93 -9.11 18.83 -14.22
N SER A 94 -8.77 18.18 -15.33
CA SER A 94 -9.63 17.21 -16.02
C SER A 94 -8.82 16.24 -16.87
N LEU A 95 -9.41 15.07 -17.15
CA LEU A 95 -8.97 14.07 -18.12
C LEU A 95 -10.23 13.61 -18.86
N GLU A 96 -10.36 14.00 -20.12
CA GLU A 96 -11.57 13.81 -20.93
C GLU A 96 -11.32 12.76 -22.03
N PRO A 97 -11.96 11.57 -21.99
CA PRO A 97 -11.86 10.58 -23.07
C PRO A 97 -12.61 11.02 -24.33
N SER A 98 -12.14 10.58 -25.50
CA SER A 98 -12.89 10.63 -26.75
C SER A 98 -13.98 9.54 -26.79
N ALA A 99 -14.97 9.70 -27.67
CA ALA A 99 -16.10 8.77 -27.80
C ALA A 99 -15.71 7.33 -28.20
N ASP A 100 -14.52 7.14 -28.78
CA ASP A 100 -13.94 5.85 -29.14
C ASP A 100 -12.97 5.28 -28.08
N ASN A 101 -12.72 6.01 -26.98
CA ASN A 101 -11.75 5.70 -25.93
C ASN A 101 -10.29 5.54 -26.42
N LEU A 102 -9.96 6.05 -27.61
CA LEU A 102 -8.59 6.02 -28.19
C LEU A 102 -7.80 7.31 -27.94
N SER A 103 -8.43 8.38 -27.44
CA SER A 103 -7.75 9.63 -27.07
C SER A 103 -8.21 10.11 -25.70
N TYR A 104 -7.30 10.71 -24.94
CA TYR A 104 -7.61 11.34 -23.66
C TYR A 104 -6.98 12.73 -23.61
N THR A 105 -7.77 13.74 -23.27
CA THR A 105 -7.32 15.14 -23.16
C THR A 105 -7.15 15.50 -21.69
N LEU A 106 -5.90 15.65 -21.25
CA LEU A 106 -5.54 16.08 -19.91
C LEU A 106 -5.36 17.60 -19.89
N LYS A 107 -5.99 18.28 -18.95
CA LYS A 107 -5.81 19.72 -18.74
C LYS A 107 -5.14 19.97 -17.38
N LEU A 108 -4.09 20.78 -17.36
CA LEU A 108 -3.37 21.20 -16.16
C LEU A 108 -4.09 22.38 -15.47
N LYS A 109 -3.80 22.54 -14.17
CA LYS A 109 -4.13 23.77 -13.43
C LYS A 109 -3.19 24.91 -13.89
N PRO A 110 -3.65 26.17 -13.95
CA PRO A 110 -2.79 27.31 -14.25
C PRO A 110 -1.88 27.64 -13.06
N ASN A 111 -0.82 28.41 -13.32
CA ASN A 111 0.08 28.98 -12.30
C ASN A 111 0.84 27.97 -11.42
N LEU A 112 0.96 26.72 -11.87
CA LEU A 112 1.78 25.70 -11.22
C LEU A 112 3.28 26.05 -11.34
N LYS A 113 4.05 25.75 -10.29
CA LYS A 113 5.50 25.97 -10.26
C LYS A 113 6.25 24.72 -9.78
N TRP A 114 7.40 24.47 -10.40
CA TRP A 114 8.48 23.69 -9.86
C TRP A 114 9.10 24.38 -8.63
N GLN A 115 9.77 23.61 -7.78
CA GLN A 115 10.34 24.06 -6.51
C GLN A 115 11.49 25.09 -6.62
N ASP A 116 12.03 25.28 -7.82
CA ASP A 116 13.00 26.31 -8.22
C ASP A 116 12.35 27.58 -8.83
N GLY A 117 11.02 27.58 -8.99
CA GLY A 117 10.23 28.70 -9.49
C GLY A 117 9.88 28.65 -10.98
N GLN A 118 10.38 27.68 -11.75
CA GLN A 118 9.96 27.50 -13.16
C GLN A 118 8.49 27.06 -13.25
N PRO A 119 7.74 27.46 -14.30
CA PRO A 119 6.36 27.01 -14.48
C PRO A 119 6.30 25.51 -14.79
N ILE A 120 5.23 24.83 -14.35
CA ILE A 120 4.92 23.48 -14.83
C ILE A 120 3.99 23.58 -16.04
N THR A 121 4.36 22.98 -17.16
CA THR A 121 3.58 23.05 -18.42
C THR A 121 3.28 21.67 -19.00
N ALA A 122 2.52 21.64 -20.10
CA ALA A 122 2.32 20.46 -20.92
C ALA A 122 3.63 19.87 -21.48
N ASP A 123 4.69 20.68 -21.62
CA ASP A 123 6.00 20.22 -22.09
C ASP A 123 6.64 19.24 -21.09
N ASP A 124 6.56 19.53 -19.78
CA ASP A 124 7.06 18.62 -18.73
C ASP A 124 6.37 17.25 -18.76
N VAL A 125 5.05 17.24 -18.98
CA VAL A 125 4.28 15.98 -19.08
C VAL A 125 4.68 15.20 -20.33
N VAL A 126 4.74 15.87 -21.49
CA VAL A 126 5.19 15.25 -22.75
C VAL A 126 6.63 14.71 -22.62
N PHE A 127 7.53 15.48 -22.01
CA PHE A 127 8.90 15.07 -21.73
C PHE A 127 8.97 13.85 -20.80
N THR A 128 8.20 13.85 -19.71
CA THR A 128 8.10 12.72 -18.77
C THR A 128 7.72 11.43 -19.50
N PHE A 129 6.66 11.49 -20.32
CA PHE A 129 6.21 10.33 -21.09
C PHE A 129 7.22 9.90 -22.17
N ASN A 130 7.84 10.84 -22.89
CA ASN A 130 8.85 10.53 -23.89
C ASN A 130 10.08 9.84 -23.27
N LYS A 131 10.53 10.26 -22.07
CA LYS A 131 11.61 9.60 -21.34
C LYS A 131 11.20 8.24 -20.79
N LEU A 132 9.99 8.12 -20.23
CA LEU A 132 9.44 6.85 -19.75
C LEU A 132 9.31 5.80 -20.87
N LEU A 133 8.94 6.22 -22.08
CA LEU A 133 8.73 5.34 -23.25
C LEU A 133 10.02 5.02 -24.03
N ASP A 134 11.10 5.79 -23.83
CA ASP A 134 12.42 5.53 -24.43
C ASP A 134 13.05 4.28 -23.79
N GLU A 135 13.27 3.24 -24.61
CA GLU A 135 13.87 1.97 -24.18
C GLU A 135 15.25 2.15 -23.54
N LYS A 136 16.00 3.20 -23.91
CA LYS A 136 17.32 3.50 -23.34
C LYS A 136 17.26 4.01 -21.91
N GLN A 137 16.10 4.49 -21.45
CA GLN A 137 15.92 4.91 -20.06
C GLN A 137 15.61 3.74 -19.13
N HIS A 138 15.29 2.54 -19.67
CA HIS A 138 15.01 1.33 -18.89
C HIS A 138 13.91 1.46 -17.81
N SER A 139 13.01 2.45 -17.91
CA SER A 139 11.92 2.63 -16.95
C SER A 139 10.96 1.44 -16.96
N PHE A 140 10.74 0.81 -15.80
CA PHE A 140 9.83 -0.33 -15.66
C PHE A 140 8.37 0.04 -15.99
N PHE A 141 7.99 1.30 -15.78
CA PHE A 141 6.67 1.82 -16.15
C PHE A 141 6.39 1.76 -17.65
N ARG A 142 7.40 1.66 -18.52
CA ARG A 142 7.23 1.60 -19.97
C ARG A 142 6.19 0.55 -20.39
N SER A 143 6.27 -0.63 -19.80
CA SER A 143 5.37 -1.76 -20.07
C SER A 143 3.88 -1.39 -19.87
N MET A 144 3.58 -0.54 -18.89
CA MET A 144 2.22 -0.11 -18.56
C MET A 144 1.62 0.86 -19.60
N PHE A 145 2.45 1.47 -20.45
CA PHE A 145 2.05 2.41 -21.50
C PHE A 145 2.28 1.86 -22.92
N MET A 146 2.47 0.54 -23.03
CA MET A 146 2.45 -0.22 -24.28
C MET A 146 1.08 -0.89 -24.45
N PHE A 147 0.38 -0.58 -25.54
CA PHE A 147 -0.94 -1.11 -25.87
C PHE A 147 -0.86 -1.80 -27.24
N GLY A 148 -1.26 -3.07 -27.34
CA GLY A 148 -1.13 -3.85 -28.58
C GLY A 148 0.29 -3.90 -29.15
N GLY A 149 1.31 -3.88 -28.28
CA GLY A 149 2.73 -3.84 -28.66
C GLY A 149 3.24 -2.48 -29.18
N LYS A 150 2.47 -1.41 -29.06
CA LYS A 150 2.84 -0.04 -29.48
C LYS A 150 2.74 0.95 -28.31
N PRO A 151 3.61 1.96 -28.21
CA PRO A 151 3.51 2.96 -27.15
C PRO A 151 2.29 3.87 -27.35
N VAL A 152 1.75 4.42 -26.26
CA VAL A 152 0.87 5.60 -26.32
C VAL A 152 1.62 6.78 -26.93
N GLN A 153 0.95 7.55 -27.78
CA GLN A 153 1.48 8.82 -28.28
C GLN A 153 1.05 9.95 -27.35
N VAL A 154 1.98 10.82 -26.96
CA VAL A 154 1.73 11.95 -26.05
C VAL A 154 2.16 13.23 -26.73
N SER A 155 1.23 14.17 -26.90
CA SER A 155 1.48 15.43 -27.59
C SER A 155 0.95 16.64 -26.83
N LYS A 156 1.63 17.77 -27.01
CA LYS A 156 1.19 19.07 -26.54
C LYS A 156 0.12 19.63 -27.48
N VAL A 157 -0.98 20.13 -26.91
CA VAL A 157 -2.01 20.90 -27.64
C VAL A 157 -1.81 22.39 -27.40
N ASP A 158 -1.59 22.77 -26.14
CA ASP A 158 -1.21 24.11 -25.69
C ASP A 158 -0.39 24.00 -24.38
N ASP A 159 0.05 25.11 -23.79
CA ASP A 159 0.91 25.12 -22.59
C ASP A 159 0.30 24.43 -21.35
N LEU A 160 -1.02 24.21 -21.30
CA LEU A 160 -1.71 23.55 -20.20
C LEU A 160 -2.54 22.33 -20.66
N THR A 161 -2.47 21.91 -21.93
CA THR A 161 -3.26 20.81 -22.47
C THR A 161 -2.39 19.76 -23.16
N VAL A 162 -2.50 18.52 -22.68
CA VAL A 162 -1.80 17.34 -23.19
C VAL A 162 -2.81 16.37 -23.78
N LYS A 163 -2.53 15.84 -24.97
CA LYS A 163 -3.32 14.77 -25.59
C LYS A 163 -2.54 13.45 -25.54
N PHE A 164 -3.16 12.44 -24.96
CA PHE A 164 -2.76 11.05 -25.11
C PHE A 164 -3.56 10.41 -26.24
N THR A 165 -2.91 9.64 -27.11
CA THR A 165 -3.55 8.87 -28.18
C THR A 165 -3.07 7.42 -28.10
N LEU A 166 -3.97 6.51 -27.78
CA LEU A 166 -3.68 5.10 -27.59
C LEU A 166 -3.80 4.35 -28.94
N PRO A 167 -2.91 3.40 -29.24
CA PRO A 167 -2.99 2.57 -30.44
C PRO A 167 -4.05 1.46 -30.35
N GLN A 168 -4.60 1.22 -29.14
CA GLN A 168 -5.67 0.26 -28.85
C GLN A 168 -6.44 0.77 -27.63
N VAL A 169 -7.75 0.49 -27.57
CA VAL A 169 -8.57 0.80 -26.39
C VAL A 169 -8.02 0.07 -25.17
N SER A 170 -7.88 0.78 -24.05
CA SER A 170 -7.55 0.21 -22.74
C SER A 170 -8.47 0.80 -21.69
N ALA A 171 -9.22 -0.07 -21.00
CA ALA A 171 -10.09 0.33 -19.90
C ALA A 171 -9.31 0.63 -18.61
N ALA A 172 -8.03 0.24 -18.55
CA ALA A 172 -7.13 0.50 -17.43
C ALA A 172 -6.44 1.87 -17.48
N PHE A 173 -6.40 2.55 -18.65
CA PHE A 173 -5.53 3.72 -18.88
C PHE A 173 -5.64 4.83 -17.82
N VAL A 174 -6.87 5.14 -17.37
CA VAL A 174 -7.11 6.16 -16.33
C VAL A 174 -6.55 5.72 -14.96
N GLY A 175 -6.64 4.44 -14.61
CA GLY A 175 -6.03 3.91 -13.39
C GLY A 175 -4.50 3.86 -13.49
N THR A 176 -3.97 3.46 -14.63
CA THR A 176 -2.53 3.38 -14.90
C THR A 176 -1.84 4.75 -14.84
N LEU A 177 -2.47 5.79 -15.37
CA LEU A 177 -1.92 7.15 -15.41
C LEU A 177 -1.74 7.78 -14.01
N VAL A 178 -2.42 7.29 -12.97
CA VAL A 178 -2.20 7.70 -11.56
C VAL A 178 -0.77 7.41 -11.07
N GLN A 179 -0.11 6.39 -11.64
CA GLN A 179 1.24 6.00 -11.24
C GLN A 179 2.31 7.05 -11.64
N ILE A 180 2.00 7.97 -12.56
CA ILE A 180 3.00 8.85 -13.17
C ILE A 180 2.92 10.28 -12.63
N TYR A 181 4.03 10.70 -12.03
CA TYR A 181 4.25 12.06 -11.53
C TYR A 181 5.18 12.76 -12.54
N PRO A 182 4.86 13.98 -13.02
CA PRO A 182 5.73 14.69 -13.95
C PRO A 182 7.12 14.97 -13.38
N ILE A 183 8.13 15.03 -14.26
CA ILE A 183 9.49 15.48 -13.97
C ILE A 183 9.82 16.76 -14.76
N PRO A 184 10.65 17.66 -14.20
CA PRO A 184 10.97 18.93 -14.85
C PRO A 184 11.85 18.75 -16.10
N GLN A 185 11.33 19.14 -17.26
CA GLN A 185 12.06 19.08 -18.53
C GLN A 185 13.35 19.91 -18.46
N HIS A 186 13.30 21.13 -17.89
CA HIS A 186 14.44 22.03 -17.85
C HIS A 186 15.63 21.52 -17.02
N VAL A 187 15.41 20.56 -16.13
CA VAL A 187 16.47 19.90 -15.34
C VAL A 187 17.08 18.72 -16.10
N PHE A 188 16.25 17.91 -16.77
CA PHE A 188 16.65 16.60 -17.29
C PHE A 188 16.78 16.52 -18.83
N ALA A 189 16.44 17.58 -19.57
CA ALA A 189 16.43 17.56 -21.05
C ALA A 189 17.75 17.11 -21.69
N ASN A 190 18.89 17.48 -21.07
CA ASN A 190 20.23 17.18 -21.57
C ASN A 190 20.83 15.89 -20.98
N GLU A 191 20.11 15.19 -20.11
CA GLU A 191 20.59 13.96 -19.47
C GLU A 191 20.30 12.75 -20.37
N SER A 192 21.31 11.90 -20.59
CA SER A 192 21.23 10.70 -21.44
C SER A 192 20.73 9.46 -20.69
N ASP A 193 21.11 9.33 -19.43
CA ASP A 193 20.69 8.28 -18.47
C ASP A 193 20.09 9.02 -17.26
N LEU A 194 18.75 9.03 -17.16
CA LEU A 194 18.06 9.76 -16.11
C LEU A 194 18.14 9.07 -14.74
N GLU A 195 18.44 7.77 -14.68
CA GLU A 195 18.55 7.02 -13.44
C GLU A 195 19.83 7.39 -12.69
N LYS A 196 20.94 7.46 -13.43
CA LYS A 196 22.29 7.73 -12.90
C LYS A 196 22.66 9.21 -12.89
N SER A 197 21.75 10.09 -13.30
CA SER A 197 21.98 11.53 -13.30
C SER A 197 22.17 12.07 -11.87
N ALA A 198 23.25 12.82 -11.65
CA ALA A 198 23.49 13.54 -10.40
C ALA A 198 22.42 14.62 -10.10
N LYS A 199 21.51 14.91 -11.05
CA LYS A 199 20.31 15.73 -10.78
C LYS A 199 19.36 15.06 -9.78
N ASN A 200 19.42 13.74 -9.63
CA ASN A 200 18.64 12.99 -8.63
C ASN A 200 19.16 13.18 -7.19
N ASP A 201 20.39 13.67 -7.00
CA ASP A 201 20.96 13.93 -5.66
C ASP A 201 20.37 15.19 -5.00
N ALA A 202 19.78 16.09 -5.81
CA ALA A 202 19.11 17.31 -5.36
C ALA A 202 17.82 17.53 -6.16
N PRO A 203 16.80 16.68 -5.97
CA PRO A 203 15.63 16.63 -6.85
C PRO A 203 14.80 17.92 -6.76
N VAL A 204 14.49 18.48 -7.93
CA VAL A 204 13.50 19.55 -8.10
C VAL A 204 12.15 18.90 -8.38
N GLY A 205 11.19 19.10 -7.49
CA GLY A 205 9.84 18.56 -7.61
C GLY A 205 8.74 19.62 -7.57
N SER A 206 7.51 19.16 -7.35
CA SER A 206 6.25 19.95 -7.38
C SER A 206 5.37 19.76 -6.13
N GLY A 207 5.87 18.98 -5.16
CA GLY A 207 5.21 18.64 -3.90
C GLY A 207 5.43 19.68 -2.78
N PRO A 208 4.81 19.44 -1.61
CA PRO A 208 4.77 20.40 -0.50
C PRO A 208 6.11 20.67 0.20
N PHE A 209 7.12 19.82 0.00
CA PHE A 209 8.45 19.98 0.60
C PHE A 209 9.55 19.79 -0.45
N LYS A 210 10.58 20.63 -0.36
CA LYS A 210 11.77 20.68 -1.22
C LYS A 210 12.93 19.93 -0.58
N PHE A 211 13.82 19.39 -1.40
CA PHE A 211 15.09 18.85 -0.94
C PHE A 211 15.92 19.88 -0.15
N LYS A 212 16.59 19.44 0.93
CA LYS A 212 17.57 20.21 1.67
C LYS A 212 18.93 19.51 1.74
N GLU A 213 18.95 18.27 2.21
CA GLU A 213 20.18 17.51 2.45
C GLU A 213 19.86 16.00 2.51
N TYR A 214 20.75 15.16 1.99
CA TYR A 214 20.73 13.71 2.21
C TYR A 214 22.06 13.27 2.84
N ARG A 215 21.99 12.44 3.88
CA ARG A 215 23.12 11.76 4.50
C ARG A 215 22.85 10.26 4.53
N ALA A 216 23.56 9.53 3.68
CA ALA A 216 23.48 8.08 3.57
C ALA A 216 23.66 7.39 4.93
N GLY A 217 22.81 6.40 5.20
CA GLY A 217 22.68 5.67 6.46
C GLY A 217 22.09 6.46 7.63
N GLN A 218 21.75 7.76 7.45
CA GLN A 218 21.31 8.63 8.54
C GLN A 218 19.94 9.26 8.29
N TYR A 219 19.81 10.16 7.30
CA TYR A 219 18.57 10.88 7.06
C TYR A 219 18.46 11.52 5.67
N TYR A 220 17.22 11.82 5.27
CA TYR A 220 16.86 12.66 4.13
C TYR A 220 16.01 13.83 4.63
N ALA A 221 16.52 15.05 4.54
CA ALA A 221 15.92 16.26 5.10
C ALA A 221 15.28 17.11 4.00
N LEU A 222 14.08 17.62 4.30
CA LEU A 222 13.28 18.48 3.44
C LEU A 222 12.88 19.78 4.16
N THR A 223 12.65 20.84 3.39
CA THR A 223 12.09 22.13 3.86
C THR A 223 10.82 22.48 3.10
N ARG A 224 9.90 23.22 3.70
CA ARG A 224 8.63 23.60 3.06
C ARG A 224 8.81 24.30 1.71
N PHE A 225 7.89 24.01 0.78
CA PHE A 225 7.65 24.81 -0.42
C PHE A 225 6.48 25.77 -0.16
N ASP A 226 6.76 27.06 0.03
CA ASP A 226 5.74 28.07 0.34
C ASP A 226 4.75 28.31 -0.83
N ASP A 227 5.21 28.14 -2.07
CA ASP A 227 4.43 28.28 -3.31
C ASP A 227 3.67 26.99 -3.73
N TYR A 228 3.52 26.01 -2.82
CA TYR A 228 2.84 24.75 -3.13
C TYR A 228 1.36 24.95 -3.52
N TRP A 229 0.97 24.36 -4.65
CA TRP A 229 -0.34 24.60 -5.29
C TRP A 229 -1.55 24.25 -4.40
N ASN A 230 -1.42 23.28 -3.48
CA ASN A 230 -2.49 22.85 -2.58
C ASN A 230 -2.45 23.57 -1.21
N GLY A 231 -1.82 24.75 -1.17
CA GLY A 231 -1.67 25.60 0.01
C GLY A 231 -0.40 25.29 0.81
N LYS A 232 0.23 26.37 1.30
CA LYS A 232 1.44 26.33 2.12
C LYS A 232 1.33 25.35 3.30
N ALA A 233 2.30 24.45 3.43
CA ALA A 233 2.36 23.50 4.55
C ALA A 233 2.55 24.21 5.90
N LYS A 234 2.03 23.63 6.98
CA LYS A 234 2.18 24.23 8.32
C LYS A 234 3.56 24.00 8.91
N LEU A 235 4.11 22.80 8.78
CA LEU A 235 5.47 22.44 9.21
C LEU A 235 6.52 23.17 8.36
N ASP A 236 7.66 23.56 8.95
CA ASP A 236 8.78 24.15 8.21
C ASP A 236 9.66 23.08 7.54
N SER A 237 9.68 21.86 8.11
CA SER A 237 10.56 20.78 7.66
C SER A 237 10.01 19.40 7.97
N VAL A 238 10.37 18.45 7.11
CA VAL A 238 10.19 17.01 7.31
C VAL A 238 11.56 16.35 7.18
N THR A 239 11.89 15.41 8.06
CA THR A 239 13.13 14.63 7.97
C THR A 239 12.82 13.15 8.07
N TYR A 240 13.19 12.39 7.05
CA TYR A 240 13.14 10.93 7.08
C TYR A 240 14.42 10.41 7.71
N ARG A 241 14.34 9.77 8.87
CA ARG A 241 15.48 9.18 9.59
C ARG A 241 15.51 7.67 9.35
N PHE A 242 16.65 7.18 8.87
CA PHE A 242 16.83 5.76 8.57
C PHE A 242 17.23 4.99 9.84
N ALA A 243 16.44 3.99 10.20
CA ALA A 243 16.64 3.17 11.40
C ALA A 243 16.16 1.75 11.13
N LYS A 244 17.04 0.91 10.53
CA LYS A 244 16.69 -0.42 10.01
C LYS A 244 16.18 -1.40 11.07
N ASP A 245 16.75 -1.36 12.28
CA ASP A 245 16.25 -2.17 13.40
C ASP A 245 14.98 -1.58 13.99
N SER A 246 13.87 -2.31 13.91
CA SER A 246 12.55 -1.87 14.41
C SER A 246 12.57 -1.61 15.92
N ASN A 247 13.35 -2.37 16.69
CA ASN A 247 13.44 -2.18 18.15
C ASN A 247 14.09 -0.83 18.50
N SER A 248 15.24 -0.53 17.88
CA SER A 248 15.94 0.75 18.00
C SER A 248 15.10 1.93 17.47
N ALA A 249 14.40 1.75 16.35
CA ALA A 249 13.49 2.76 15.82
C ALA A 249 12.30 3.03 16.75
N ASN A 250 11.78 2.00 17.43
CA ASN A 250 10.73 2.13 18.44
C ASN A 250 11.26 2.83 19.72
N LEU A 251 12.53 2.64 20.10
CA LEU A 251 13.16 3.38 21.21
C LEU A 251 13.36 4.86 20.86
N ALA A 252 13.87 5.16 19.66
CA ALA A 252 14.02 6.54 19.18
C ALA A 252 12.67 7.27 19.09
N LEU A 253 11.59 6.58 18.70
CA LEU A 253 10.21 7.07 18.81
C LEU A 253 9.82 7.37 20.26
N GLN A 254 10.06 6.45 21.20
CA GLN A 254 9.77 6.65 22.63
C GLN A 254 10.55 7.81 23.27
N ASN A 255 11.77 8.08 22.79
CA ASN A 255 12.60 9.21 23.20
C ASN A 255 12.18 10.55 22.55
N GLY A 256 11.31 10.53 21.54
CA GLY A 256 10.87 11.71 20.78
C GLY A 256 11.84 12.16 19.69
N GLU A 257 12.88 11.38 19.41
CA GLU A 257 13.85 11.60 18.32
C GLU A 257 13.32 11.14 16.94
N ILE A 258 12.22 10.39 16.94
CA ILE A 258 11.31 10.14 15.82
C ILE A 258 9.92 10.54 16.33
N ASN A 259 9.08 11.11 15.46
CA ASN A 259 7.74 11.57 15.82
C ASN A 259 6.63 10.79 15.11
N LEU A 260 6.96 10.11 14.01
CA LEU A 260 6.01 9.36 13.19
C LEU A 260 6.71 8.14 12.58
N LYS A 261 6.14 6.95 12.66
CA LYS A 261 6.61 5.77 11.89
C LYS A 261 5.50 4.72 11.72
N MET A 262 5.63 3.89 10.70
CA MET A 262 4.94 2.59 10.68
C MET A 262 5.43 1.71 11.84
N VAL A 263 4.54 0.90 12.40
CA VAL A 263 4.78 0.05 13.58
C VAL A 263 4.33 -1.37 13.31
N ASP A 264 5.17 -2.35 13.65
CA ASP A 264 4.81 -3.77 13.56
C ASP A 264 3.67 -4.08 14.56
N PRO A 265 2.63 -4.85 14.20
CA PRO A 265 1.48 -5.11 15.08
C PRO A 265 1.86 -5.59 16.49
N GLN A 266 2.89 -6.45 16.57
CA GLN A 266 3.46 -6.99 17.80
C GLN A 266 4.00 -5.92 18.78
N ASP A 267 4.37 -4.73 18.28
CA ASP A 267 4.92 -3.62 19.07
C ASP A 267 3.85 -2.59 19.51
N VAL A 268 2.63 -2.64 18.95
CA VAL A 268 1.60 -1.60 19.16
C VAL A 268 1.18 -1.51 20.63
N THR A 269 0.84 -2.63 21.27
CA THR A 269 0.42 -2.66 22.69
C THR A 269 1.49 -2.11 23.62
N ARG A 270 2.77 -2.32 23.30
CA ARG A 270 3.91 -1.82 24.08
C ARG A 270 4.06 -0.30 23.94
N LEU A 271 3.84 0.24 22.75
CA LEU A 271 3.90 1.69 22.49
C LEU A 271 2.66 2.42 23.05
N GLN A 272 1.46 1.82 22.97
CA GLN A 272 0.23 2.36 23.56
C GLN A 272 0.38 2.64 25.06
N LYS A 273 1.01 1.72 25.81
CA LYS A 273 1.28 1.87 27.26
C LYS A 273 2.14 3.09 27.63
N THR A 274 2.77 3.76 26.67
CA THR A 274 3.53 5.00 26.93
C THR A 274 2.66 6.26 26.96
N ASP A 275 1.43 6.18 26.45
CA ASP A 275 0.49 7.30 26.23
C ASP A 275 1.03 8.49 25.41
N LYS A 276 2.18 8.35 24.73
CA LYS A 276 2.80 9.42 23.92
C LYS A 276 2.26 9.54 22.49
N PHE A 277 1.55 8.52 22.00
CA PHE A 277 1.23 8.37 20.57
C PHE A 277 -0.28 8.19 20.33
N ASN A 278 -0.75 8.77 19.24
CA ASN A 278 -1.98 8.37 18.56
C ASN A 278 -1.63 7.28 17.54
N PHE A 279 -2.49 6.29 17.36
CA PHE A 279 -2.30 5.23 16.37
C PHE A 279 -3.31 5.40 15.24
N VAL A 280 -2.81 5.51 14.01
CA VAL A 280 -3.62 5.57 12.80
C VAL A 280 -3.55 4.18 12.15
N VAL A 281 -4.69 3.49 12.11
CA VAL A 281 -4.83 2.16 11.50
C VAL A 281 -5.70 2.29 10.27
N TYR A 282 -5.24 1.78 9.13
CA TYR A 282 -5.94 1.89 7.84
C TYR A 282 -5.54 0.76 6.89
N PRO A 283 -6.38 0.40 5.89
CA PRO A 283 -6.05 -0.62 4.90
C PRO A 283 -4.78 -0.28 4.12
N GLU A 284 -3.84 -1.22 4.03
CA GLU A 284 -2.57 -1.01 3.31
C GLU A 284 -2.70 -1.29 1.80
N GLY A 285 -3.89 -1.66 1.30
CA GLY A 285 -4.05 -2.14 -0.09
C GLY A 285 -3.15 -3.34 -0.40
N ARG A 286 -2.82 -4.12 0.64
CA ARG A 286 -1.79 -5.16 0.61
C ARG A 286 -2.38 -6.54 0.89
N LEU A 287 -2.09 -7.49 0.01
CA LEU A 287 -2.30 -8.91 0.29
C LEU A 287 -1.02 -9.50 0.90
N ALA A 288 -1.15 -10.23 2.00
CA ALA A 288 -0.21 -11.27 2.43
C ALA A 288 -0.65 -12.63 1.87
N TYR A 289 0.26 -13.39 1.27
CA TYR A 289 -0.04 -14.67 0.62
C TYR A 289 1.03 -15.73 0.90
N MET A 290 0.69 -16.98 0.58
CA MET A 290 1.65 -18.06 0.31
C MET A 290 1.55 -18.48 -1.16
N THR A 291 2.69 -18.61 -1.86
CA THR A 291 2.77 -19.20 -3.22
C THR A 291 2.98 -20.70 -3.17
N PHE A 292 2.59 -21.36 -4.27
CA PHE A 292 2.98 -22.74 -4.57
C PHE A 292 3.85 -22.73 -5.83
N ASN A 293 5.13 -23.06 -5.71
CA ASN A 293 6.09 -23.01 -6.81
C ASN A 293 5.93 -24.22 -7.75
N GLN A 294 5.23 -24.05 -8.87
CA GLN A 294 4.90 -25.14 -9.81
C GLN A 294 6.08 -25.59 -10.70
N ASN A 295 7.26 -24.97 -10.58
CA ASN A 295 8.50 -25.58 -11.09
C ASN A 295 8.88 -26.86 -10.31
N VAL A 296 8.44 -26.99 -9.05
CA VAL A 296 8.65 -28.21 -8.27
C VAL A 296 7.51 -29.21 -8.53
N PRO A 297 7.78 -30.46 -8.96
CA PRO A 297 6.75 -31.42 -9.38
C PRO A 297 5.62 -31.66 -8.37
N ALA A 298 5.93 -31.68 -7.07
CA ALA A 298 4.89 -31.86 -6.03
C ALA A 298 3.82 -30.74 -6.11
N MET A 299 4.24 -29.49 -6.29
CA MET A 299 3.35 -28.34 -6.31
C MET A 299 2.52 -28.22 -7.59
N GLN A 300 2.78 -29.02 -8.62
CA GLN A 300 1.95 -29.08 -9.83
C GLN A 300 0.59 -29.72 -9.55
N SER A 301 0.50 -30.62 -8.57
CA SER A 301 -0.75 -31.27 -8.17
C SER A 301 -1.70 -30.28 -7.51
N LYS A 302 -2.81 -29.98 -8.20
CA LYS A 302 -3.89 -29.13 -7.71
C LYS A 302 -4.45 -29.63 -6.37
N ASP A 303 -4.72 -30.92 -6.27
CA ASP A 303 -5.24 -31.55 -5.06
C ASP A 303 -4.29 -31.36 -3.86
N LEU A 304 -2.97 -31.38 -4.07
CA LEU A 304 -2.01 -31.11 -2.99
C LEU A 304 -2.04 -29.64 -2.54
N ARG A 305 -2.11 -28.68 -3.48
CA ARG A 305 -2.24 -27.25 -3.16
C ARG A 305 -3.54 -26.98 -2.39
N GLN A 306 -4.64 -27.59 -2.82
CA GLN A 306 -5.93 -27.51 -2.14
C GLN A 306 -5.91 -28.19 -0.76
N ALA A 307 -5.26 -29.34 -0.61
CA ALA A 307 -5.09 -30.01 0.69
C ALA A 307 -4.35 -29.12 1.70
N ILE A 308 -3.27 -28.47 1.27
CA ILE A 308 -2.51 -27.50 2.08
C ILE A 308 -3.41 -26.32 2.49
N ALA A 309 -4.22 -25.78 1.57
CA ALA A 309 -5.14 -24.69 1.86
C ALA A 309 -6.22 -25.08 2.90
N TYR A 310 -6.86 -26.25 2.74
CA TYR A 310 -7.88 -26.75 3.67
C TYR A 310 -7.32 -27.09 5.07
N ALA A 311 -6.03 -27.41 5.19
CA ALA A 311 -5.38 -27.70 6.47
C ALA A 311 -4.97 -26.46 7.28
N ILE A 312 -5.13 -25.23 6.75
CA ILE A 312 -4.72 -24.00 7.45
C ILE A 312 -5.96 -23.24 7.93
N ASN A 313 -6.16 -23.16 9.25
CA ASN A 313 -7.14 -22.21 9.79
C ASN A 313 -6.65 -20.78 9.61
N LYS A 314 -7.26 -20.08 8.63
CA LYS A 314 -6.92 -18.71 8.22
C LYS A 314 -7.15 -17.68 9.34
N ASN A 315 -8.21 -17.81 10.14
CA ASN A 315 -8.49 -16.88 11.25
C ASN A 315 -7.41 -16.96 12.34
N ASP A 316 -7.03 -18.17 12.70
CA ASP A 316 -6.00 -18.44 13.70
C ASP A 316 -4.62 -18.04 13.19
N LEU A 317 -4.30 -18.30 11.92
CA LEU A 317 -3.07 -17.83 11.25
C LEU A 317 -2.96 -16.30 11.30
N VAL A 318 -4.03 -15.59 10.92
CA VAL A 318 -4.06 -14.11 10.92
C VAL A 318 -3.92 -13.58 12.35
N THR A 319 -4.68 -14.12 13.31
CA THR A 319 -4.61 -13.69 14.72
C THR A 319 -3.24 -13.97 15.33
N THR A 320 -2.61 -15.11 15.01
CA THR A 320 -1.27 -15.48 15.49
C THR A 320 -0.20 -14.55 14.91
N ALA A 321 -0.21 -14.31 13.61
CA ALA A 321 0.83 -13.53 12.94
C ALA A 321 0.71 -12.01 13.15
N PHE A 322 -0.53 -11.49 13.14
CA PHE A 322 -0.81 -10.06 13.22
C PHE A 322 -1.30 -9.60 14.60
N THR A 323 -1.42 -10.50 15.58
CA THR A 323 -1.87 -10.25 16.98
C THR A 323 -3.33 -9.81 17.18
N SER A 324 -3.97 -9.20 16.17
CA SER A 324 -5.40 -8.87 16.15
C SER A 324 -5.93 -8.81 14.71
N LEU A 325 -7.22 -9.08 14.54
CA LEU A 325 -7.95 -8.83 13.29
C LEU A 325 -8.08 -7.33 12.95
N ASP A 326 -7.76 -6.44 13.89
CA ASP A 326 -7.64 -4.99 13.65
C ASP A 326 -6.45 -4.65 12.74
N TYR A 327 -5.44 -5.52 12.68
CA TYR A 327 -4.19 -5.28 11.95
C TYR A 327 -4.11 -6.07 10.64
N ALA A 328 -4.93 -7.11 10.47
CA ALA A 328 -5.14 -7.78 9.19
C ALA A 328 -6.45 -8.58 9.20
N LYS A 329 -7.13 -8.67 8.07
CA LYS A 329 -8.35 -9.46 7.90
C LYS A 329 -8.07 -10.68 7.01
N PRO A 330 -8.68 -11.86 7.27
CA PRO A 330 -8.57 -13.02 6.39
C PRO A 330 -8.89 -12.65 4.94
N ALA A 331 -8.01 -13.02 4.01
CA ALA A 331 -8.21 -12.74 2.58
C ALA A 331 -9.08 -13.81 1.92
N THR A 332 -9.93 -13.36 0.99
CA THR A 332 -10.87 -14.16 0.21
C THR A 332 -10.32 -14.36 -1.21
N SER A 333 -9.99 -13.25 -1.87
CA SER A 333 -9.46 -13.16 -3.23
C SER A 333 -7.98 -12.80 -3.25
N PHE A 334 -7.36 -12.93 -4.43
CA PHE A 334 -6.03 -12.39 -4.70
C PHE A 334 -6.05 -10.86 -4.94
N LEU A 335 -7.20 -10.30 -5.37
CA LEU A 335 -7.42 -8.86 -5.39
C LEU A 335 -7.63 -8.35 -3.96
N THR A 336 -7.24 -7.10 -3.73
CA THR A 336 -7.47 -6.41 -2.45
C THR A 336 -8.78 -5.62 -2.51
N PRO A 337 -9.46 -5.33 -1.36
CA PRO A 337 -10.79 -4.72 -1.36
C PRO A 337 -10.87 -3.31 -1.97
N ASP A 338 -9.75 -2.62 -2.14
CA ASP A 338 -9.62 -1.33 -2.83
C ASP A 338 -9.44 -1.44 -4.35
N THR A 339 -9.29 -2.66 -4.89
CA THR A 339 -9.24 -2.92 -6.33
C THR A 339 -10.63 -3.05 -6.95
N LEU A 340 -10.83 -2.41 -8.11
CA LEU A 340 -12.06 -2.56 -8.91
C LEU A 340 -12.35 -4.03 -9.21
N TYR A 341 -13.64 -4.39 -9.13
CA TYR A 341 -14.14 -5.74 -9.36
C TYR A 341 -13.64 -6.82 -8.38
N HIS A 342 -13.08 -6.43 -7.21
CA HIS A 342 -12.88 -7.35 -6.08
C HIS A 342 -14.17 -8.11 -5.77
N SER A 343 -14.06 -9.42 -5.54
CA SER A 343 -15.19 -10.32 -5.27
C SER A 343 -14.83 -11.36 -4.21
N ASP A 344 -15.69 -11.50 -3.20
CA ASP A 344 -15.59 -12.57 -2.19
C ASP A 344 -16.25 -13.88 -2.65
N ASP A 345 -16.88 -13.90 -3.83
CA ASP A 345 -17.56 -15.06 -4.46
C ASP A 345 -16.56 -16.00 -5.15
N VAL A 346 -15.71 -16.60 -4.32
CA VAL A 346 -14.64 -17.56 -4.65
C VAL A 346 -14.57 -18.66 -3.58
N ASP A 347 -14.01 -19.84 -3.87
CA ASP A 347 -13.72 -20.82 -2.81
C ASP A 347 -12.65 -20.26 -1.87
N GLN A 348 -13.01 -20.12 -0.59
CA GLN A 348 -12.17 -19.52 0.45
C GLN A 348 -11.35 -20.55 1.23
N TYR A 349 -11.57 -21.84 0.98
CA TYR A 349 -10.88 -22.98 1.61
C TYR A 349 -10.95 -22.92 3.14
N ALA A 350 -12.19 -22.86 3.67
CA ALA A 350 -12.45 -22.91 5.09
C ALA A 350 -11.86 -24.19 5.72
N TYR A 351 -11.29 -24.07 6.92
CA TYR A 351 -10.53 -25.15 7.56
C TYR A 351 -11.32 -26.45 7.67
N ASP A 352 -10.77 -27.50 7.03
CA ASP A 352 -11.33 -28.85 7.04
C ASP A 352 -10.16 -29.85 6.90
N LEU A 353 -9.66 -30.31 8.05
CA LEU A 353 -8.52 -31.22 8.11
C LEU A 353 -8.81 -32.61 7.51
N ASP A 354 -10.07 -33.05 7.48
CA ASP A 354 -10.42 -34.36 6.94
C ASP A 354 -10.58 -34.32 5.42
N LYS A 355 -11.14 -33.23 4.87
CA LYS A 355 -11.08 -32.92 3.44
C LYS A 355 -9.63 -32.71 2.98
N ALA A 356 -8.79 -32.05 3.78
CA ALA A 356 -7.37 -31.91 3.50
C ALA A 356 -6.66 -33.27 3.40
N LYS A 357 -6.89 -34.20 4.34
CA LYS A 357 -6.35 -35.59 4.27
C LYS A 357 -6.85 -36.33 3.03
N ALA A 358 -8.13 -36.18 2.68
CA ALA A 358 -8.71 -36.82 1.50
C ALA A 358 -8.06 -36.33 0.20
N LEU A 359 -7.88 -35.00 0.06
CA LEU A 359 -7.19 -34.38 -1.07
C LEU A 359 -5.69 -34.72 -1.10
N LEU A 360 -5.00 -34.77 0.06
CA LEU A 360 -3.61 -35.23 0.13
C LEU A 360 -3.47 -36.66 -0.40
N LYS A 361 -4.38 -37.56 -0.03
CA LYS A 361 -4.41 -38.93 -0.56
C LYS A 361 -4.71 -38.97 -2.07
N ALA A 362 -5.64 -38.15 -2.56
CA ALA A 362 -5.98 -38.07 -3.98
C ALA A 362 -4.81 -37.53 -4.83
N SER A 363 -4.02 -36.61 -4.26
CA SER A 363 -2.88 -35.97 -4.93
C SER A 363 -1.74 -36.91 -5.31
N GLY A 364 -1.70 -38.13 -4.74
CA GLY A 364 -0.63 -39.10 -4.97
C GLY A 364 0.70 -38.76 -4.28
N ALA A 365 0.73 -37.74 -3.42
CA ALA A 365 1.93 -37.35 -2.67
C ALA A 365 2.45 -38.48 -1.74
N PRO A 366 3.78 -38.57 -1.52
CA PRO A 366 4.36 -39.56 -0.61
C PRO A 366 3.98 -39.28 0.86
N ASN A 367 3.88 -40.36 1.66
CA ASN A 367 3.48 -40.28 3.07
C ASN A 367 4.45 -39.49 3.96
N ASP A 368 5.69 -39.28 3.53
CA ASP A 368 6.73 -38.53 4.23
C ASP A 368 7.11 -37.21 3.53
N LEU A 369 6.16 -36.64 2.76
CA LEU A 369 6.34 -35.39 2.00
C LEU A 369 7.01 -34.29 2.85
N LYS A 370 8.11 -33.76 2.30
CA LYS A 370 8.85 -32.62 2.85
C LYS A 370 8.71 -31.42 1.93
N LEU A 371 8.40 -30.26 2.49
CA LEU A 371 8.29 -28.98 1.78
C LEU A 371 9.18 -27.93 2.46
N ARG A 372 9.82 -27.05 1.69
CA ARG A 372 10.53 -25.88 2.20
C ARG A 372 9.64 -24.66 2.06
N LEU A 373 9.53 -23.87 3.13
CA LEU A 373 8.78 -22.62 3.19
C LEU A 373 9.75 -21.43 3.34
N ALA A 374 9.96 -20.69 2.25
CA ALA A 374 10.84 -19.52 2.23
C ALA A 374 10.15 -18.24 2.69
N TYR A 375 10.87 -17.41 3.46
CA TYR A 375 10.39 -16.09 3.92
C TYR A 375 11.55 -15.16 4.30
N ILE A 376 11.26 -13.87 4.49
CA ILE A 376 12.26 -12.85 4.83
C ILE A 376 12.57 -12.88 6.34
N ASN A 377 13.84 -13.11 6.68
CA ASN A 377 14.32 -13.35 8.03
C ASN A 377 14.19 -12.16 9.00
N THR A 378 14.06 -10.92 8.51
CA THR A 378 13.80 -9.73 9.33
C THR A 378 12.31 -9.44 9.54
N ASN A 379 11.41 -10.24 8.97
CA ASN A 379 9.97 -10.01 9.03
C ASN A 379 9.30 -10.90 10.11
N LYS A 380 9.15 -10.36 11.32
CA LYS A 380 8.56 -11.04 12.49
C LYS A 380 7.17 -11.66 12.18
N THR A 381 6.38 -11.00 11.33
CA THR A 381 5.05 -11.48 10.90
C THR A 381 5.17 -12.71 9.99
N GLN A 382 6.08 -12.71 9.03
CA GLN A 382 6.32 -13.88 8.17
C GLN A 382 6.90 -15.06 8.94
N GLU A 383 7.81 -14.83 9.89
CA GLU A 383 8.31 -15.87 10.81
C GLU A 383 7.15 -16.51 11.59
N SER A 384 6.26 -15.68 12.15
CA SER A 384 5.06 -16.13 12.88
C SER A 384 4.09 -16.92 11.99
N MET A 385 3.87 -16.48 10.74
CA MET A 385 3.09 -17.24 9.75
C MET A 385 3.75 -18.59 9.43
N GLY A 386 5.07 -18.62 9.24
CA GLY A 386 5.82 -19.83 8.92
C GLY A 386 5.74 -20.89 10.00
N LEU A 387 5.95 -20.50 11.27
CA LEU A 387 5.82 -21.39 12.43
C LEU A 387 4.40 -21.97 12.54
N TYR A 388 3.37 -21.15 12.34
CA TYR A 388 1.98 -21.61 12.37
C TYR A 388 1.67 -22.59 11.22
N ILE A 389 2.09 -22.28 9.99
CA ILE A 389 1.90 -23.15 8.82
C ILE A 389 2.64 -24.48 9.00
N GLN A 390 3.88 -24.47 9.53
CA GLN A 390 4.62 -25.69 9.87
C GLN A 390 3.84 -26.56 10.88
N GLN A 391 3.24 -25.96 11.91
CA GLN A 391 2.43 -26.69 12.89
C GLN A 391 1.18 -27.33 12.27
N GLN A 392 0.43 -26.58 11.44
CA GLN A 392 -0.79 -27.08 10.80
C GLN A 392 -0.49 -28.18 9.77
N LEU A 393 0.51 -27.99 8.93
CA LEU A 393 0.87 -28.99 7.91
C LEU A 393 1.47 -30.27 8.54
N LYS A 394 2.12 -30.17 9.70
CA LYS A 394 2.50 -31.35 10.49
C LYS A 394 1.29 -32.15 10.98
N ALA A 395 0.15 -31.51 11.28
CA ALA A 395 -1.09 -32.21 11.63
C ALA A 395 -1.79 -32.87 10.43
N LEU A 396 -1.54 -32.37 9.20
CA LEU A 396 -1.90 -33.02 7.94
C LEU A 396 -0.96 -34.21 7.59
N GLY A 397 0.23 -34.27 8.19
CA GLY A 397 1.25 -35.29 7.93
C GLY A 397 2.41 -34.84 7.03
N ILE A 398 2.46 -33.56 6.66
CA ILE A 398 3.51 -32.96 5.84
C ILE A 398 4.59 -32.34 6.75
N ASN A 399 5.86 -32.63 6.48
CA ASN A 399 6.96 -32.00 7.21
C ASN A 399 7.41 -30.71 6.50
N VAL A 400 7.41 -29.57 7.20
CA VAL A 400 7.80 -28.27 6.63
C VAL A 400 9.14 -27.82 7.22
N GLU A 401 10.13 -27.61 6.36
CA GLU A 401 11.39 -26.95 6.70
C GLU A 401 11.23 -25.44 6.50
N LEU A 402 11.53 -24.65 7.55
CA LEU A 402 11.51 -23.19 7.46
C LEU A 402 12.82 -22.68 6.87
N MET A 403 12.73 -21.90 5.79
CA MET A 403 13.88 -21.36 5.07
C MET A 403 13.91 -19.81 5.18
N PRO A 404 14.38 -19.24 6.30
CA PRO A 404 14.57 -17.80 6.43
C PRO A 404 15.71 -17.32 5.50
N LEU A 405 15.45 -16.29 4.70
CA LEU A 405 16.39 -15.68 3.76
C LEU A 405 16.52 -14.18 4.03
N ASP A 406 17.66 -13.57 3.70
CA ASP A 406 17.72 -12.11 3.60
C ASP A 406 16.90 -11.62 2.40
N ALA A 407 16.50 -10.35 2.42
CA ALA A 407 15.62 -9.78 1.40
C ALA A 407 16.21 -9.81 -0.03
N ASN A 408 17.53 -9.70 -0.18
CA ASN A 408 18.16 -9.75 -1.49
C ASN A 408 18.21 -11.19 -2.02
N ALA A 409 18.60 -12.17 -1.20
CA ALA A 409 18.55 -13.57 -1.59
C ALA A 409 17.11 -14.04 -1.91
N MET A 410 16.11 -13.55 -1.16
CA MET A 410 14.70 -13.81 -1.43
C MET A 410 14.27 -13.23 -2.79
N SER A 411 14.65 -11.98 -3.08
CA SER A 411 14.36 -11.34 -4.37
C SER A 411 15.03 -12.05 -5.54
N GLN A 412 16.33 -12.37 -5.42
CA GLN A 412 17.09 -13.06 -6.46
C GLN A 412 16.49 -14.44 -6.82
N ARG A 413 16.06 -15.20 -5.80
CA ARG A 413 15.43 -16.52 -6.03
C ARG A 413 14.00 -16.41 -6.56
N SER A 414 13.24 -15.41 -6.13
CA SER A 414 11.86 -15.21 -6.62
C SER A 414 11.82 -14.80 -8.09
N LEU A 415 12.82 -14.04 -8.56
CA LEU A 415 12.94 -13.57 -9.95
C LEU A 415 13.61 -14.59 -10.89
N ASP A 416 14.17 -15.68 -10.39
CA ASP A 416 14.64 -16.78 -11.24
C ASP A 416 13.45 -17.64 -11.69
N MET A 417 13.09 -17.52 -12.97
CA MET A 417 11.98 -18.25 -13.59
C MET A 417 12.15 -19.78 -13.56
N ASN A 418 13.34 -20.30 -13.23
CA ASN A 418 13.64 -21.73 -13.09
C ASN A 418 13.82 -22.16 -11.63
N ASN A 419 13.54 -21.29 -10.65
CA ASN A 419 13.78 -21.54 -9.24
C ASN A 419 13.05 -22.80 -8.74
N THR A 420 13.81 -23.68 -8.07
CA THR A 420 13.32 -24.90 -7.39
C THR A 420 13.88 -25.02 -5.96
N ALA A 421 14.38 -23.92 -5.39
CA ALA A 421 14.99 -23.87 -4.06
C ALA A 421 13.98 -23.97 -2.90
N TYR A 422 12.69 -23.79 -3.18
CA TYR A 422 11.59 -23.96 -2.23
C TYR A 422 10.28 -24.29 -2.95
N GLU A 423 9.41 -25.05 -2.28
CA GLU A 423 8.08 -25.43 -2.74
C GLU A 423 7.05 -24.34 -2.43
N LEU A 424 7.20 -23.68 -1.29
CA LEU A 424 6.30 -22.66 -0.78
C LEU A 424 7.09 -21.39 -0.45
N SER A 425 6.50 -20.21 -0.63
CA SER A 425 7.06 -18.99 -0.05
C SER A 425 6.01 -17.99 0.42
N LEU A 426 6.36 -17.20 1.44
CA LEU A 426 5.52 -16.12 1.97
C LEU A 426 5.89 -14.80 1.31
N GLY A 427 4.88 -14.05 0.89
CA GLY A 427 5.07 -12.78 0.19
C GLY A 427 3.97 -11.76 0.45
N GLY A 428 3.87 -10.81 -0.47
CA GLY A 428 2.76 -9.88 -0.54
C GLY A 428 3.06 -8.66 -1.39
N TYR A 429 2.01 -8.07 -1.95
CA TYR A 429 2.07 -6.99 -2.93
C TYR A 429 1.08 -5.88 -2.59
N ILE A 430 1.30 -4.69 -3.15
CA ILE A 430 0.34 -3.57 -3.22
C ILE A 430 0.29 -3.19 -4.70
N MET A 431 -0.82 -3.47 -5.38
CA MET A 431 -0.96 -3.25 -6.83
C MET A 431 -1.92 -2.11 -7.18
N GLY A 432 -2.69 -1.62 -6.20
CA GLY A 432 -3.59 -0.48 -6.34
C GLY A 432 -4.98 -0.82 -6.90
N ALA A 433 -5.70 0.23 -7.32
CA ALA A 433 -7.13 0.16 -7.61
C ALA A 433 -7.50 -0.50 -8.95
N GLU A 434 -6.56 -0.61 -9.90
CA GLU A 434 -6.83 -1.10 -11.26
C GLU A 434 -6.35 -2.56 -11.42
N PRO A 435 -7.26 -3.54 -11.57
CA PRO A 435 -6.91 -4.95 -11.58
C PRO A 435 -5.97 -5.36 -12.72
N ASP A 436 -5.97 -4.70 -13.88
CA ASP A 436 -5.04 -5.02 -14.98
C ASP A 436 -3.56 -4.98 -14.56
N GLY A 437 -3.19 -4.14 -13.57
CA GLY A 437 -1.84 -4.09 -13.03
C GLY A 437 -1.36 -5.41 -12.39
N TYR A 438 -2.29 -6.23 -11.90
CA TYR A 438 -1.98 -7.53 -11.28
C TYR A 438 -1.51 -8.58 -12.29
N LYS A 439 -1.76 -8.43 -13.60
CA LYS A 439 -1.43 -9.45 -14.61
C LYS A 439 0.04 -9.91 -14.57
N SER A 440 0.93 -8.97 -14.26
CA SER A 440 2.37 -9.14 -14.04
C SER A 440 2.74 -10.17 -12.97
N LEU A 441 1.81 -10.54 -12.09
CA LEU A 441 1.99 -11.49 -10.99
C LEU A 441 1.42 -12.90 -11.28
N PHE A 442 0.65 -13.05 -12.37
CA PHE A 442 -0.19 -14.24 -12.59
C PHE A 442 -0.17 -14.82 -14.01
N MET A 443 0.10 -14.03 -15.06
CA MET A 443 0.14 -14.55 -16.43
C MET A 443 1.38 -15.44 -16.68
N SER A 444 1.25 -16.41 -17.60
CA SER A 444 2.19 -17.54 -17.76
C SER A 444 3.67 -17.18 -17.98
N ASN A 445 3.96 -15.99 -18.53
CA ASN A 445 5.29 -15.56 -18.94
C ASN A 445 5.80 -14.31 -18.21
N GLU A 446 5.07 -13.82 -17.20
CA GLU A 446 5.42 -12.60 -16.48
C GLU A 446 6.48 -12.84 -15.40
N ALA A 447 7.41 -11.89 -15.24
CA ALA A 447 8.60 -12.04 -14.40
C ALA A 447 8.30 -12.13 -12.89
N TYR A 448 7.12 -11.71 -12.44
CA TYR A 448 6.69 -11.77 -11.05
C TYR A 448 5.67 -12.88 -10.76
N ASN A 449 5.45 -13.80 -11.72
CA ASN A 449 4.65 -15.01 -11.51
C ASN A 449 5.43 -16.05 -10.69
N TYR A 450 5.56 -15.79 -9.39
CA TYR A 450 6.30 -16.62 -8.41
C TYR A 450 5.65 -17.99 -8.13
N ALA A 451 4.42 -18.22 -8.62
CA ALA A 451 3.81 -19.54 -8.64
C ALA A 451 4.27 -20.36 -9.86
N HIS A 452 4.85 -19.72 -10.87
CA HIS A 452 5.19 -20.28 -12.18
C HIS A 452 4.00 -21.00 -12.86
N TYR A 453 2.78 -20.55 -12.55
CA TYR A 453 1.54 -21.11 -13.08
C TYR A 453 1.37 -20.77 -14.56
N LYS A 454 0.94 -21.74 -15.37
CA LYS A 454 0.77 -21.56 -16.82
C LYS A 454 -0.59 -22.06 -17.27
N ASN A 455 -1.42 -21.16 -17.81
CA ASN A 455 -2.72 -21.50 -18.35
C ASN A 455 -3.13 -20.50 -19.45
N PRO A 456 -3.07 -20.88 -20.75
CA PRO A 456 -3.44 -19.99 -21.86
C PRO A 456 -4.90 -19.51 -21.84
N GLN A 457 -5.82 -20.25 -21.22
CA GLN A 457 -7.22 -19.81 -21.10
C GLN A 457 -7.37 -18.71 -20.04
N PHE A 458 -6.55 -18.75 -18.99
CA PHE A 458 -6.48 -17.74 -17.95
C PHE A 458 -5.78 -16.47 -18.45
N ASP A 459 -4.67 -16.61 -19.18
CA ASP A 459 -4.02 -15.48 -19.88
C ASP A 459 -5.01 -14.77 -20.81
N ALA A 460 -5.79 -15.52 -21.58
CA ALA A 460 -6.84 -14.98 -22.46
C ALA A 460 -8.03 -14.32 -21.74
N LEU A 461 -8.18 -14.47 -20.42
CA LEU A 461 -9.14 -13.66 -19.63
C LEU A 461 -8.54 -12.28 -19.31
N TRP A 462 -7.26 -12.21 -18.96
CA TRP A 462 -6.56 -10.94 -18.73
C TRP A 462 -6.58 -10.06 -19.98
N ASP A 463 -6.24 -10.62 -21.14
CA ASP A 463 -6.26 -9.91 -22.43
C ASP A 463 -7.65 -9.31 -22.77
N LYS A 464 -8.73 -10.02 -22.42
CA LYS A 464 -10.12 -9.52 -22.59
C LYS A 464 -10.45 -8.42 -21.59
N GLY A 465 -10.07 -8.59 -20.32
CA GLY A 465 -10.33 -7.62 -19.25
C GLY A 465 -9.62 -6.27 -19.47
N ALA A 466 -8.48 -6.28 -20.17
CA ALA A 466 -7.74 -5.07 -20.52
C ALA A 466 -8.48 -4.15 -21.53
N ILE A 467 -9.27 -4.74 -22.44
CA ILE A 467 -9.89 -4.02 -23.58
C ILE A 467 -11.41 -3.84 -23.46
N GLU A 468 -12.08 -4.59 -22.58
CA GLU A 468 -13.52 -4.43 -22.34
C GLU A 468 -13.80 -3.11 -21.61
N THR A 469 -14.64 -2.26 -22.21
CA THR A 469 -14.98 -0.91 -21.69
C THR A 469 -16.36 -0.86 -21.03
N ASP A 470 -17.20 -1.86 -21.26
CA ASP A 470 -18.42 -2.07 -20.50
C ASP A 470 -18.06 -2.54 -19.08
N SER A 471 -18.26 -1.67 -18.07
CA SER A 471 -17.85 -1.96 -16.69
C SER A 471 -18.50 -3.21 -16.10
N ALA A 472 -19.73 -3.57 -16.51
CA ALA A 472 -20.40 -4.78 -16.03
C ALA A 472 -19.75 -6.05 -16.61
N LYS A 473 -19.53 -6.07 -17.93
CA LYS A 473 -18.82 -7.19 -18.59
C LYS A 473 -17.37 -7.31 -18.11
N ARG A 474 -16.68 -6.18 -17.92
CA ARG A 474 -15.33 -6.12 -17.36
C ARG A 474 -15.29 -6.74 -15.96
N GLY A 475 -16.29 -6.44 -15.12
CA GLY A 475 -16.46 -7.03 -13.80
C GLY A 475 -16.63 -8.56 -13.84
N GLU A 476 -17.48 -9.09 -14.72
CA GLU A 476 -17.65 -10.54 -14.88
C GLU A 476 -16.36 -11.25 -15.35
N ILE A 477 -15.54 -10.60 -16.19
CA ILE A 477 -14.23 -11.14 -16.59
C ILE A 477 -13.29 -11.22 -15.38
N TYR A 478 -13.15 -10.15 -14.60
CA TYR A 478 -12.29 -10.16 -13.41
C TYR A 478 -12.82 -11.07 -12.29
N LYS A 479 -14.13 -11.30 -12.22
CA LYS A 479 -14.72 -12.33 -11.35
C LYS A 479 -14.28 -13.73 -11.76
N GLN A 480 -14.31 -14.07 -13.06
CA GLN A 480 -13.81 -15.35 -13.56
C GLN A 480 -12.31 -15.53 -13.30
N ILE A 481 -11.50 -14.48 -13.44
CA ILE A 481 -10.06 -14.51 -13.11
C ILE A 481 -9.85 -14.86 -11.63
N GLN A 482 -10.58 -14.22 -10.71
CA GLN A 482 -10.53 -14.52 -9.26
C GLN A 482 -10.98 -15.97 -8.96
N GLN A 483 -12.04 -16.44 -9.62
CA GLN A 483 -12.50 -17.82 -9.50
C GLN A 483 -11.46 -18.83 -10.00
N VAL A 484 -10.74 -18.57 -11.09
CA VAL A 484 -9.66 -19.46 -11.56
C VAL A 484 -8.49 -19.52 -10.56
N VAL A 485 -8.02 -18.36 -10.05
CA VAL A 485 -6.92 -18.33 -9.06
C VAL A 485 -7.28 -19.11 -7.80
N ALA A 486 -8.49 -18.92 -7.27
CA ALA A 486 -8.98 -19.66 -6.11
C ALA A 486 -9.18 -21.15 -6.43
N THR A 487 -9.80 -21.48 -7.57
CA THR A 487 -10.09 -22.85 -7.98
C THR A 487 -8.84 -23.67 -8.19
N ASP A 488 -7.80 -23.10 -8.82
CA ASP A 488 -6.52 -23.79 -9.06
C ASP A 488 -5.51 -23.60 -7.92
N MET A 489 -5.83 -22.80 -6.90
CA MET A 489 -5.01 -22.57 -5.71
C MET A 489 -3.55 -22.26 -6.07
N THR A 490 -3.34 -21.29 -6.97
CA THR A 490 -2.00 -20.91 -7.45
C THR A 490 -1.26 -20.05 -6.42
N TYR A 491 -2.03 -19.24 -5.69
CA TYR A 491 -1.67 -18.53 -4.48
C TYR A 491 -2.73 -18.84 -3.42
N TYR A 492 -2.33 -18.95 -2.16
CA TYR A 492 -3.23 -18.96 -1.01
C TYR A 492 -3.29 -17.54 -0.41
N PRO A 493 -4.41 -16.81 -0.57
CA PRO A 493 -4.59 -15.50 0.06
C PRO A 493 -4.71 -15.68 1.58
N ILE A 494 -3.76 -15.13 2.33
CA ILE A 494 -3.75 -15.22 3.80
C ILE A 494 -4.54 -14.05 4.39
N ALA A 495 -4.12 -12.82 4.11
CA ALA A 495 -4.68 -11.64 4.77
C ALA A 495 -4.60 -10.35 3.96
N TYR A 496 -5.65 -9.53 4.02
CA TYR A 496 -5.58 -8.11 3.70
C TYR A 496 -5.03 -7.36 4.90
N THR A 497 -3.84 -6.74 4.77
CA THR A 497 -3.16 -6.12 5.92
C THR A 497 -3.54 -4.66 6.09
N ASN A 498 -3.65 -4.22 7.35
CA ASN A 498 -3.76 -2.82 7.71
C ASN A 498 -2.37 -2.30 8.11
N ALA A 499 -2.04 -1.10 7.65
CA ALA A 499 -0.89 -0.38 8.16
C ALA A 499 -1.23 0.23 9.53
N VAL A 500 -0.24 0.25 10.43
CA VAL A 500 -0.33 0.96 11.71
C VAL A 500 0.75 2.02 11.74
N VAL A 501 0.36 3.29 11.88
CA VAL A 501 1.28 4.42 12.03
C VAL A 501 1.13 5.00 13.44
N ALA A 502 2.22 4.99 14.21
CA ALA A 502 2.28 5.73 15.46
C ALA A 502 2.65 7.19 15.15
N VAL A 503 1.88 8.13 15.67
CA VAL A 503 2.07 9.58 15.52
C VAL A 503 2.13 10.20 16.92
N ASP A 504 3.21 10.90 17.22
CA ASP A 504 3.38 11.65 18.47
C ASP A 504 2.20 12.61 18.68
N LYS A 505 1.60 12.60 19.88
CA LYS A 505 0.40 13.40 20.21
C LYS A 505 0.59 14.91 20.02
N ARG A 506 1.84 15.40 19.94
CA ARG A 506 2.18 16.78 19.57
C ARG A 506 1.86 17.14 18.12
N PHE A 507 1.52 16.18 17.26
CA PHE A 507 1.14 16.42 15.88
C PHE A 507 -0.35 16.14 15.64
N GLY A 508 -0.96 16.96 14.78
CA GLY A 508 -2.34 16.85 14.35
C GLY A 508 -2.48 16.86 12.84
N GLY A 509 -3.72 16.75 12.36
CA GLY A 509 -4.05 16.82 10.93
C GLY A 509 -4.03 15.48 10.19
N THR A 510 -3.78 14.36 10.86
CA THR A 510 -3.65 13.01 10.26
C THR A 510 -4.81 12.59 9.35
N GLN A 511 -6.06 12.92 9.71
CA GLN A 511 -7.22 12.65 8.84
C GLN A 511 -7.19 13.48 7.56
N LYS A 512 -6.79 14.76 7.63
CA LYS A 512 -6.69 15.66 6.46
C LYS A 512 -5.46 15.40 5.61
N ALA A 513 -4.42 14.80 6.19
CA ALA A 513 -3.24 14.31 5.46
C ALA A 513 -3.51 12.98 4.75
N GLU A 514 -4.68 12.37 4.98
CA GLU A 514 -5.21 11.16 4.34
C GLU A 514 -4.29 9.95 4.49
N PRO A 515 -4.52 9.07 5.48
CA PRO A 515 -3.73 7.85 5.68
C PRO A 515 -3.81 6.97 4.44
N LYS A 516 -2.66 6.57 3.90
CA LYS A 516 -2.58 5.98 2.55
C LYS A 516 -1.49 4.89 2.46
N PRO A 517 -1.69 3.83 1.64
CA PRO A 517 -0.69 2.79 1.41
C PRO A 517 0.69 3.32 1.04
N VAL A 518 1.72 2.50 1.31
CA VAL A 518 3.14 2.77 1.02
C VAL A 518 3.75 3.94 1.81
N TYR A 519 3.27 5.17 1.58
CA TYR A 519 3.90 6.43 2.00
C TYR A 519 3.31 7.08 3.26
N MET A 520 2.51 6.34 4.02
CA MET A 520 1.84 6.74 5.26
C MET A 520 0.73 7.79 5.12
N PHE A 521 0.96 8.91 4.44
CA PHE A 521 -0.01 9.99 4.24
C PHE A 521 0.08 10.59 2.84
N GLN A 522 -1.06 10.82 2.18
CA GLN A 522 -1.15 11.41 0.84
C GLN A 522 -0.58 12.84 0.80
N ASP A 523 -0.89 13.68 1.78
CA ASP A 523 -0.48 15.09 1.79
C ASP A 523 0.05 15.54 3.16
N LEU A 524 1.36 15.45 3.33
CA LEU A 524 2.06 15.91 4.55
C LEU A 524 1.90 17.42 4.82
N SER A 525 1.47 18.24 3.85
CA SER A 525 1.22 19.68 4.10
C SER A 525 0.11 19.93 5.11
N LYS A 526 -0.78 18.95 5.28
CA LYS A 526 -1.96 19.00 6.15
C LYS A 526 -1.64 18.62 7.60
N LEU A 527 -0.46 18.04 7.86
CA LEU A 527 0.06 17.82 9.21
C LEU A 527 0.55 19.13 9.84
N TYR A 528 0.45 19.22 11.17
CA TYR A 528 0.89 20.39 11.93
C TYR A 528 1.30 20.02 13.35
N GLN A 529 2.11 20.87 13.98
CA GLN A 529 2.43 20.77 15.40
C GLN A 529 1.39 21.53 16.26
N LYS A 530 1.05 20.97 17.41
CA LYS A 530 0.02 21.44 18.36
C LYS A 530 0.54 22.41 19.41
#